data_AF-A0A7G2LRU4-F1
#
_entry.id   AF-A0A7G2LRU4-F1
#
_cell.length_a   1.000
_cell.length_b   1.000
_cell.length_c   1.000
_cell.angle_alpha   90.00
_cell.angle_beta   90.00
_cell.angle_gamma   90.00
#
_symmetry.space_group_name_H-M   'P 1'
#
loop_
_entity.id
_entity.type
_entity.pdbx_description
1 polymer ?
#
loop_
_entity_poly.entity_id
_entity_poly.type
_entity_poly.pdbx_seq_one_letter_code
_entity_poly.pdbx_strand_id
1 'polypeptide(L)'
;MEVTMPEDKNTQTQTAAVKEQAAAAKDKAAAAASSAAESAKAQARDVADTVSAEATNYAYQARDTAADEVKSVSSALRTAADELRSGSPQERSFSQLADGLADVSETMRDKDLGEVVDDLNGFAKRNPLTFLGGAALLGFVATRFAKASGSRPSGGYGGSGVEYDDDNRIDSPMPGTPPTGAASTVPGRTATQPAAPNVVTGEKA
;
A
#
# COMPACT_ATOMS: atom_id res chain seq x y z
N MET A 1 -35.34 66.99 -6.01
CA MET A 1 -34.01 66.54 -6.49
C MET A 1 -33.95 65.06 -6.17
N GLU A 2 -34.46 64.23 -7.07
CA GLU A 2 -34.56 62.78 -6.87
C GLU A 2 -33.39 62.15 -7.62
N VAL A 3 -32.45 61.57 -6.89
CA VAL A 3 -31.28 60.89 -7.45
C VAL A 3 -31.71 59.45 -7.69
N THR A 4 -32.16 59.17 -8.91
CA THR A 4 -32.48 57.81 -9.36
C THR A 4 -31.18 57.02 -9.51
N MET A 5 -31.05 55.94 -8.73
CA MET A 5 -29.93 54.98 -8.82
C MET A 5 -30.06 54.12 -10.10
N PRO A 6 -28.96 53.78 -10.79
CA PRO A 6 -29.01 52.85 -11.92
C PRO A 6 -29.01 51.38 -11.44
N GLU A 7 -30.12 50.67 -11.64
CA GLU A 7 -30.25 49.22 -11.40
C GLU A 7 -29.69 48.36 -12.56
N ASP A 8 -28.62 47.59 -12.26
CA ASP A 8 -28.46 46.14 -12.47
C ASP A 8 -28.73 45.46 -13.85
N LYS A 9 -28.41 46.09 -14.99
CA LYS A 9 -28.36 45.36 -16.28
C LYS A 9 -27.08 44.55 -16.52
N ASN A 10 -25.99 44.82 -15.80
CA ASN A 10 -24.68 44.21 -16.07
C ASN A 10 -24.55 42.77 -15.51
N THR A 11 -25.32 42.46 -14.47
CA THR A 11 -25.22 41.19 -13.72
C THR A 11 -25.91 40.02 -14.44
N GLN A 12 -26.96 40.27 -15.23
CA GLN A 12 -27.65 39.23 -16.02
C GLN A 12 -26.83 38.75 -17.22
N THR A 13 -26.12 39.66 -17.91
CA THR A 13 -25.31 39.32 -19.10
C THR A 13 -24.07 38.49 -18.75
N GLN A 14 -23.43 38.77 -17.61
CA GLN A 14 -22.29 37.98 -17.13
C GLN A 14 -22.70 36.57 -16.70
N THR A 15 -23.88 36.44 -16.07
CA THR A 15 -24.39 35.14 -15.61
C THR A 15 -24.78 34.21 -16.78
N ALA A 16 -25.29 34.78 -17.89
CA ALA A 16 -25.59 34.03 -19.11
C ALA A 16 -24.33 33.50 -19.81
N ALA A 17 -23.32 34.35 -19.98
CA ALA A 17 -22.05 33.97 -20.59
C ALA A 17 -21.28 32.90 -19.77
N VAL A 18 -21.32 32.99 -18.44
CA VAL A 18 -20.71 31.98 -17.55
C VAL A 18 -21.45 30.64 -17.62
N LYS A 19 -22.79 30.64 -17.70
CA LYS A 19 -23.57 29.40 -17.88
C LYS A 19 -23.29 28.72 -19.22
N GLU A 20 -23.13 29.50 -20.29
CA GLU A 20 -22.86 28.98 -21.63
C GLU A 20 -21.45 28.38 -21.74
N GLN A 21 -20.45 29.05 -21.15
CA GLN A 21 -19.09 28.49 -21.03
C GLN A 21 -19.05 27.25 -20.13
N ALA A 22 -19.79 27.24 -19.02
CA ALA A 22 -19.89 26.08 -18.14
C ALA A 22 -20.60 24.89 -18.81
N ALA A 23 -21.64 25.14 -19.62
CA ALA A 23 -22.30 24.11 -20.41
C ALA A 23 -21.34 23.54 -21.46
N ALA A 24 -20.69 24.40 -22.25
CA ALA A 24 -19.72 23.98 -23.25
C ALA A 24 -18.52 23.21 -22.66
N ALA A 25 -18.06 23.60 -21.46
CA ALA A 25 -17.01 22.89 -20.74
C ALA A 25 -17.48 21.52 -20.23
N LYS A 26 -18.72 21.42 -19.74
CA LYS A 26 -19.33 20.15 -19.32
C LYS A 26 -19.54 19.22 -20.50
N ASP A 27 -20.00 19.70 -21.65
CA ASP A 27 -20.22 18.89 -22.84
C ASP A 27 -18.89 18.32 -23.39
N LYS A 28 -17.84 19.15 -23.42
CA LYS A 28 -16.49 18.68 -23.80
C LYS A 28 -15.94 17.66 -22.80
N ALA A 29 -16.12 17.90 -21.50
CA ALA A 29 -15.69 16.97 -20.47
C ALA A 29 -16.47 15.65 -20.54
N ALA A 30 -17.78 15.68 -20.80
CA ALA A 30 -18.62 14.50 -20.96
C ALA A 30 -18.23 13.71 -22.22
N ALA A 31 -17.97 14.38 -23.34
CA ALA A 31 -17.51 13.73 -24.57
C ALA A 31 -16.15 13.05 -24.39
N ALA A 32 -15.19 13.74 -23.76
CA ALA A 32 -13.87 13.17 -23.46
C ALA A 32 -13.99 11.99 -22.47
N ALA A 33 -14.84 12.12 -21.45
CA ALA A 33 -15.08 11.06 -20.49
C ALA A 33 -15.75 9.83 -21.14
N SER A 34 -16.71 10.02 -22.05
CA SER A 34 -17.37 8.91 -22.75
C SER A 34 -16.38 8.12 -23.61
N SER A 35 -15.54 8.82 -24.37
CA SER A 35 -14.52 8.18 -25.22
C SER A 35 -13.45 7.43 -24.40
N ALA A 36 -13.00 8.01 -23.29
CA ALA A 36 -12.11 7.35 -22.36
C ALA A 36 -12.78 6.13 -21.70
N ALA A 37 -14.04 6.24 -21.30
CA ALA A 37 -14.80 5.16 -20.70
C ALA A 37 -15.07 4.02 -21.68
N GLU A 38 -15.35 4.32 -22.95
CA GLU A 38 -15.53 3.32 -24.02
C GLU A 38 -14.24 2.55 -24.28
N SER A 39 -13.12 3.24 -24.36
CA SER A 39 -11.80 2.63 -24.55
C SER A 39 -11.42 1.75 -23.34
N ALA A 40 -11.61 2.27 -22.14
CA ALA A 40 -11.37 1.52 -20.90
C ALA A 40 -12.29 0.30 -20.80
N LYS A 41 -13.55 0.41 -21.22
CA LYS A 41 -14.52 -0.69 -21.20
C LYS A 41 -14.15 -1.79 -22.19
N ALA A 42 -13.65 -1.45 -23.37
CA ALA A 42 -13.17 -2.44 -24.34
C ALA A 42 -11.98 -3.21 -23.77
N GLN A 43 -10.95 -2.51 -23.28
CA GLN A 43 -9.78 -3.14 -22.70
C GLN A 43 -10.10 -3.96 -21.44
N ALA A 44 -11.00 -3.45 -20.58
CA ALA A 44 -11.44 -4.15 -19.39
C ALA A 44 -12.20 -5.44 -19.72
N ARG A 45 -12.99 -5.47 -20.81
CA ARG A 45 -13.67 -6.69 -21.26
C ARG A 45 -12.68 -7.76 -21.69
N ASP A 46 -11.70 -7.42 -22.51
CA ASP A 46 -10.70 -8.39 -22.99
C ASP A 46 -9.89 -8.99 -21.82
N VAL A 47 -9.52 -8.16 -20.85
CA VAL A 47 -8.85 -8.62 -19.62
C VAL A 47 -9.80 -9.46 -18.76
N ALA A 48 -11.04 -9.03 -18.59
CA ALA A 48 -12.03 -9.75 -17.79
C ALA A 48 -12.35 -11.12 -18.38
N ASP A 49 -12.49 -11.25 -19.70
CA ASP A 49 -12.74 -12.52 -20.37
C ASP A 49 -11.57 -13.50 -20.17
N THR A 50 -10.34 -13.00 -20.29
CA THR A 50 -9.12 -13.78 -20.06
C THR A 50 -9.01 -14.23 -18.60
N VAL A 51 -9.17 -13.30 -17.66
CA VAL A 51 -9.09 -13.58 -16.22
C VAL A 51 -10.23 -14.49 -15.78
N SER A 52 -11.44 -14.31 -16.28
CA SER A 52 -12.63 -15.11 -15.89
C SER A 52 -12.47 -16.58 -16.27
N ALA A 53 -11.97 -16.85 -17.47
CA ALA A 53 -11.73 -18.21 -17.95
C ALA A 53 -10.67 -18.95 -17.09
N GLU A 54 -9.64 -18.24 -16.65
CA GLU A 54 -8.56 -18.81 -15.83
C GLU A 54 -8.93 -18.88 -14.33
N ALA A 55 -9.57 -17.83 -13.81
CA ALA A 55 -9.94 -17.69 -12.42
C ALA A 55 -11.02 -18.69 -11.99
N THR A 56 -11.98 -19.04 -12.86
CA THR A 56 -13.04 -20.00 -12.50
C THR A 56 -12.46 -21.36 -12.09
N ASN A 57 -11.40 -21.82 -12.76
CA ASN A 57 -10.73 -23.08 -12.45
C ASN A 57 -9.86 -23.02 -11.18
N TYR A 58 -9.31 -21.84 -10.89
CA TYR A 58 -8.49 -21.59 -9.69
C TYR A 58 -9.34 -21.31 -8.44
N ALA A 59 -10.51 -20.69 -8.61
CA ALA A 59 -11.36 -20.23 -7.51
C ALA A 59 -11.85 -21.38 -6.63
N TYR A 60 -12.25 -22.52 -7.22
CA TYR A 60 -12.70 -23.68 -6.45
C TYR A 60 -11.59 -24.27 -5.57
N GLN A 61 -10.34 -24.30 -6.06
CA GLN A 61 -9.19 -24.79 -5.30
C GLN A 61 -8.68 -23.78 -4.26
N ALA A 62 -8.75 -22.49 -4.59
CA ALA A 62 -8.36 -21.42 -3.70
C ALA A 62 -9.36 -21.20 -2.55
N ARG A 63 -10.65 -21.53 -2.74
CA ARG A 63 -11.71 -21.31 -1.75
C ARG A 63 -11.43 -22.00 -0.41
N ASP A 64 -11.02 -23.26 -0.42
CA ASP A 64 -10.77 -24.00 0.82
C ASP A 64 -9.53 -23.47 1.55
N THR A 65 -8.46 -23.18 0.80
CA THR A 65 -7.24 -22.58 1.37
C THR A 65 -7.50 -21.19 1.95
N ALA A 66 -8.30 -20.38 1.25
CA ALA A 66 -8.68 -19.05 1.70
C ALA A 66 -9.59 -19.08 2.94
N ALA A 67 -10.50 -20.05 3.05
CA ALA A 67 -11.37 -20.20 4.20
C ALA A 67 -10.57 -20.46 5.50
N ASP A 68 -9.52 -21.29 5.40
CA ASP A 68 -8.63 -21.58 6.53
C ASP A 68 -7.80 -20.36 6.95
N GLU A 69 -7.28 -19.59 5.99
CA GLU A 69 -6.56 -18.34 6.28
C GLU A 69 -7.47 -17.28 6.90
N VAL A 70 -8.67 -17.08 6.37
CA VAL A 70 -9.66 -16.13 6.91
C VAL A 70 -10.01 -16.50 8.35
N LYS A 71 -10.24 -17.78 8.65
CA LYS A 71 -10.51 -18.25 10.02
C LYS A 71 -9.37 -17.92 10.98
N SER A 72 -8.12 -18.11 10.55
CA SER A 72 -6.93 -17.77 11.34
C SER A 72 -6.85 -16.27 11.64
N VAL A 73 -7.08 -15.42 10.64
CA VAL A 73 -7.09 -13.96 10.78
C VAL A 73 -8.23 -13.48 11.68
N SER A 74 -9.45 -14.00 11.49
CA SER A 74 -10.60 -13.69 12.35
C SER A 74 -10.35 -14.09 13.81
N SER A 75 -9.72 -15.25 14.04
CA SER A 75 -9.35 -15.68 15.40
C SER A 75 -8.34 -14.72 16.03
N ALA A 76 -7.33 -14.27 15.28
CA ALA A 76 -6.34 -13.31 15.78
C ALA A 76 -6.96 -11.94 16.09
N LEU A 77 -7.85 -11.45 15.22
CA LEU A 77 -8.58 -10.19 15.40
C LEU A 77 -9.54 -10.26 16.59
N ARG A 78 -10.24 -11.38 16.79
CA ARG A 78 -11.12 -11.58 17.95
C ARG A 78 -10.34 -11.52 19.25
N THR A 79 -9.21 -12.23 19.33
CA THR A 79 -8.31 -12.18 20.49
C THR A 79 -7.84 -10.75 20.77
N ALA A 80 -7.45 -10.00 19.73
CA ALA A 80 -7.02 -8.61 19.89
C ALA A 80 -8.16 -7.66 20.33
N ALA A 81 -9.40 -7.91 19.88
CA ALA A 81 -10.57 -7.15 20.29
C ALA A 81 -10.96 -7.45 21.75
N ASP A 82 -10.83 -8.71 22.19
CA ASP A 82 -11.09 -9.12 23.58
C ASP A 82 -10.05 -8.56 24.56
N GLU A 83 -8.84 -8.24 24.08
CA GLU A 83 -7.84 -7.49 24.86
C GLU A 83 -8.13 -5.97 24.93
N LEU A 84 -9.05 -5.45 24.11
CA LEU A 84 -9.42 -4.03 24.12
C LEU A 84 -10.48 -3.74 25.20
N ARG A 85 -10.41 -2.57 25.84
CA ARG A 85 -11.30 -2.20 26.96
C ARG A 85 -12.78 -2.18 26.51
N SER A 86 -13.55 -3.13 27.02
CA SER A 86 -15.00 -3.21 26.79
C SER A 86 -15.74 -1.94 27.27
N GLY A 87 -16.69 -1.46 26.46
CA GLY A 87 -17.54 -0.28 26.69
C GLY A 87 -17.18 1.01 25.95
N SER A 88 -16.11 1.05 25.15
CA SER A 88 -15.65 2.28 24.49
C SER A 88 -16.53 2.67 23.27
N PRO A 89 -16.61 3.96 22.88
CA PRO A 89 -17.25 4.37 21.63
C PRO A 89 -16.68 3.64 20.39
N GLN A 90 -15.39 3.31 20.43
CA GLN A 90 -14.71 2.50 19.43
C GLN A 90 -15.23 1.06 19.42
N GLU A 91 -15.47 0.43 20.58
CA GLU A 91 -16.08 -0.91 20.67
C GLU A 91 -17.44 -0.96 19.96
N ARG A 92 -18.28 0.08 20.10
CA ARG A 92 -19.57 0.14 19.40
C ARG A 92 -19.42 0.17 17.88
N SER A 93 -18.50 0.99 17.36
CA SER A 93 -18.21 0.99 15.92
C SER A 93 -17.62 -0.34 15.46
N PHE A 94 -16.71 -0.94 16.23
CA PHE A 94 -16.13 -2.25 15.93
C PHE A 94 -17.17 -3.38 16.00
N SER A 95 -18.14 -3.32 16.93
CA SER A 95 -19.21 -4.30 17.06
C SER A 95 -20.16 -4.26 15.86
N GLN A 96 -20.55 -3.07 15.39
CA GLN A 96 -21.36 -2.92 14.18
C GLN A 96 -20.64 -3.43 12.93
N LEU A 97 -19.33 -3.22 12.85
CA LEU A 97 -18.50 -3.78 11.79
C LEU A 97 -18.37 -5.31 11.90
N ALA A 98 -18.27 -5.85 13.12
CA ALA A 98 -18.20 -7.28 13.36
C ALA A 98 -19.52 -8.00 13.04
N ASP A 99 -20.66 -7.41 13.41
CA ASP A 99 -21.99 -7.93 13.07
C ASP A 99 -22.21 -7.92 11.55
N GLY A 100 -21.83 -6.84 10.86
CA GLY A 100 -21.85 -6.81 9.39
C GLY A 100 -20.93 -7.85 8.75
N LEU A 101 -19.80 -8.17 9.37
CA LEU A 101 -18.86 -9.18 8.88
C LEU A 101 -19.35 -10.62 9.11
N ALA A 102 -20.11 -10.85 10.19
CA ALA A 102 -20.77 -12.13 10.46
C ALA A 102 -21.85 -12.43 9.42
N ASP A 103 -22.69 -11.44 9.11
CA ASP A 103 -23.71 -11.52 8.05
C ASP A 103 -23.08 -11.84 6.68
N VAL A 104 -21.98 -11.16 6.35
CA VAL A 104 -21.22 -11.42 5.11
C VAL A 104 -20.66 -12.85 5.08
N SER A 105 -20.15 -13.34 6.21
CA SER A 105 -19.58 -14.70 6.32
C SER A 105 -20.64 -15.79 6.19
N GLU A 106 -21.83 -15.56 6.74
CA GLU A 106 -22.97 -16.47 6.65
C GLU A 106 -23.52 -16.50 5.22
N THR A 107 -23.62 -15.33 4.57
CA THR A 107 -24.01 -15.24 3.16
C THR A 107 -22.96 -15.88 2.23
N MET A 108 -21.66 -15.79 2.53
CA MET A 108 -20.56 -16.40 1.75
C MET A 108 -20.56 -17.93 1.74
N ARG A 109 -21.19 -18.57 2.73
CA ARG A 109 -21.28 -20.03 2.81
C ARG A 109 -22.25 -20.60 1.78
N ASP A 110 -23.36 -19.90 1.55
CA ASP A 110 -24.52 -20.40 0.80
C ASP A 110 -24.77 -19.67 -0.54
N LYS A 111 -24.10 -18.54 -0.83
CA LYS A 111 -24.27 -17.83 -2.11
C LYS A 111 -23.41 -18.42 -3.23
N ASP A 112 -24.04 -18.64 -4.37
CA ASP A 112 -23.35 -18.86 -5.64
C ASP A 112 -22.56 -17.60 -6.05
N LEU A 113 -21.37 -17.81 -6.61
CA LEU A 113 -20.51 -16.73 -7.11
C LEU A 113 -21.23 -15.81 -8.10
N GLY A 114 -22.17 -16.35 -8.89
CA GLY A 114 -22.98 -15.57 -9.83
C GLY A 114 -23.89 -14.55 -9.15
N GLU A 115 -24.44 -14.90 -7.98
CA GLU A 115 -25.34 -14.02 -7.23
C GLU A 115 -24.57 -12.88 -6.56
N VAL A 116 -23.37 -13.16 -6.05
CA VAL A 116 -22.47 -12.15 -5.48
C VAL A 116 -22.08 -11.10 -6.54
N VAL A 117 -21.78 -11.54 -7.76
CA VAL A 117 -21.44 -10.64 -8.87
C VAL A 117 -22.63 -9.76 -9.26
N ASP A 118 -23.84 -10.30 -9.26
CA ASP A 118 -25.04 -9.53 -9.60
C ASP A 118 -25.39 -8.48 -8.52
N ASP A 119 -25.25 -8.83 -7.24
CA ASP A 119 -25.39 -7.89 -6.13
C ASP A 119 -24.35 -6.75 -6.21
N LEU A 120 -23.09 -7.09 -6.53
CA LEU A 120 -22.02 -6.12 -6.70
C LEU A 120 -22.31 -5.16 -7.87
N ASN A 121 -22.86 -5.69 -8.98
CA ASN A 121 -23.30 -4.91 -10.13
C ASN A 121 -24.46 -3.97 -9.77
N GLY A 122 -25.42 -4.45 -8.97
CA GLY A 122 -26.50 -3.64 -8.42
C GLY A 122 -25.98 -2.49 -7.55
N PHE A 123 -25.02 -2.76 -6.66
CA PHE A 123 -24.38 -1.75 -5.83
C PHE A 123 -23.61 -0.71 -6.65
N ALA A 124 -22.82 -1.15 -7.64
CA ALA A 124 -22.05 -0.26 -8.51
C ALA A 124 -22.94 0.72 -9.28
N LYS A 125 -24.10 0.26 -9.77
CA LYS A 125 -25.09 1.11 -10.45
C LYS A 125 -25.74 2.12 -9.52
N ARG A 126 -25.98 1.76 -8.25
CA ARG A 126 -26.60 2.64 -7.25
C ARG A 126 -25.63 3.68 -6.69
N ASN A 127 -24.36 3.31 -6.51
CA ASN A 127 -23.34 4.14 -5.86
C ASN A 127 -22.05 4.20 -6.69
N PRO A 128 -22.05 4.84 -7.87
CA PRO A 128 -20.92 4.83 -8.79
C PRO A 128 -19.65 5.46 -8.19
N LEU A 129 -19.78 6.52 -7.39
CA LEU A 129 -18.62 7.18 -6.75
C LEU A 129 -17.94 6.26 -5.73
N THR A 130 -18.70 5.57 -4.89
CA THR A 130 -18.17 4.64 -3.89
C THR A 130 -17.49 3.46 -4.55
N PHE A 131 -18.10 2.93 -5.62
CA PHE A 131 -17.52 1.81 -6.38
C PHE A 131 -16.19 2.21 -7.05
N LEU A 132 -16.15 3.35 -7.74
CA LEU A 132 -14.91 3.84 -8.37
C LEU A 132 -13.82 4.15 -7.34
N GLY A 133 -14.18 4.80 -6.22
CA GLY A 133 -13.24 5.08 -5.14
C GLY A 133 -12.68 3.80 -4.51
N GLY A 134 -13.56 2.83 -4.23
CA GLY A 134 -13.16 1.52 -3.69
C GLY A 134 -12.28 0.74 -4.65
N ALA A 135 -12.64 0.68 -5.94
CA ALA A 135 -11.85 -0.01 -6.96
C ALA A 135 -10.46 0.63 -7.15
N ALA A 136 -10.37 1.96 -7.12
CA ALA A 136 -9.11 2.67 -7.22
C ALA A 136 -8.20 2.39 -6.01
N LEU A 137 -8.75 2.42 -4.80
CA LEU A 137 -8.01 2.09 -3.57
C LEU A 137 -7.56 0.63 -3.58
N LEU A 138 -8.43 -0.30 -3.96
CA LEU A 138 -8.10 -1.73 -4.05
C LEU A 138 -6.99 -1.97 -5.08
N GLY A 139 -7.07 -1.34 -6.25
CA GLY A 139 -6.05 -1.40 -7.29
C GLY A 139 -4.70 -0.84 -6.83
N PHE A 140 -4.69 0.25 -6.07
CA PHE A 140 -3.48 0.81 -5.48
C PHE A 140 -2.86 -0.15 -4.46
N VAL A 141 -3.66 -0.71 -3.55
CA VAL A 141 -3.19 -1.69 -2.55
C VAL A 141 -2.64 -2.93 -3.24
N ALA A 142 -3.34 -3.47 -4.23
CA ALA A 142 -2.89 -4.61 -5.01
C ALA A 142 -1.55 -4.33 -5.72
N THR A 143 -1.42 -3.15 -6.34
CA THR A 143 -0.17 -2.72 -6.99
C THR A 143 0.96 -2.55 -5.97
N ARG A 144 0.66 -2.00 -4.79
CA ARG A 144 1.64 -1.80 -3.72
C ARG A 144 2.11 -3.13 -3.15
N PHE A 145 1.20 -4.09 -2.98
CA PHE A 145 1.52 -5.45 -2.53
C PHE A 145 2.31 -6.21 -3.59
N ALA A 146 1.91 -6.17 -4.85
CA ALA A 146 2.68 -6.76 -5.95
C ALA A 146 4.12 -6.22 -5.98
N LYS A 147 4.29 -4.89 -5.90
CA LYS A 147 5.60 -4.24 -5.83
C LYS A 147 6.39 -4.59 -4.56
N ALA A 148 5.71 -4.75 -3.42
CA ALA A 148 6.34 -5.16 -2.16
C ALA A 148 6.78 -6.63 -2.18
N SER A 149 5.95 -7.52 -2.73
CA SER A 149 6.22 -8.96 -2.84
C SER A 149 7.38 -9.27 -3.79
N GLY A 150 7.65 -8.38 -4.76
CA GLY A 150 8.78 -8.47 -5.68
C GLY A 150 10.14 -8.08 -5.09
N SER A 151 10.20 -7.59 -3.85
CA SER A 151 11.48 -7.27 -3.19
C SER A 151 11.90 -8.41 -2.25
N ARG A 152 12.34 -9.51 -2.83
CA ARG A 152 13.29 -10.42 -2.15
C ARG A 152 14.69 -9.93 -2.51
N PRO A 153 15.41 -9.18 -1.66
CA PRO A 153 16.85 -9.07 -1.84
C PRO A 153 17.41 -10.48 -1.61
N SER A 154 17.82 -11.13 -2.70
CA SER A 154 18.73 -12.27 -2.64
C SER A 154 20.06 -11.78 -2.10
N GLY A 155 20.13 -11.52 -0.80
CA GLY A 155 21.35 -11.41 -0.03
C GLY A 155 21.88 -12.80 0.25
N GLY A 156 22.40 -13.45 -0.79
CA GLY A 156 23.24 -14.63 -0.68
C GLY A 156 24.64 -14.24 -1.15
N TYR A 157 25.56 -14.10 -0.20
CA TYR A 157 26.98 -13.91 -0.46
C TYR A 157 27.54 -15.07 -1.30
N GLY A 158 28.31 -14.77 -2.35
CA GLY A 158 29.18 -15.76 -2.99
C GLY A 158 29.46 -15.50 -4.47
N GLY A 159 30.64 -14.93 -4.77
CA GLY A 159 31.28 -15.08 -6.07
C GLY A 159 31.16 -13.89 -7.03
N SER A 160 31.78 -12.77 -6.68
CA SER A 160 32.26 -11.81 -7.68
C SER A 160 33.39 -12.47 -8.49
N GLY A 161 33.02 -13.24 -9.51
CA GLY A 161 33.89 -13.56 -10.63
C GLY A 161 34.00 -12.31 -11.50
N VAL A 162 34.89 -11.39 -11.13
CA VAL A 162 35.37 -10.36 -12.04
C VAL A 162 36.29 -11.04 -13.04
N GLU A 163 35.78 -11.17 -14.26
CA GLU A 163 36.52 -11.54 -15.45
C GLU A 163 37.68 -10.53 -15.62
N TYR A 164 38.91 -11.06 -15.66
CA TYR A 164 40.09 -10.26 -16.00
C TYR A 164 40.07 -10.00 -17.50
N ASP A 165 39.65 -8.80 -17.90
CA ASP A 165 40.00 -8.24 -19.21
C ASP A 165 41.31 -7.45 -19.05
N ASP A 166 42.39 -8.16 -19.37
CA ASP A 166 43.75 -7.66 -19.57
C ASP A 166 43.80 -7.01 -20.95
N ASP A 167 43.64 -5.68 -21.05
CA ASP A 167 44.31 -4.83 -22.05
C ASP A 167 43.95 -3.34 -21.83
N ASN A 168 44.74 -2.58 -21.06
CA ASN A 168 45.13 -1.22 -21.45
C ASN A 168 46.22 -0.67 -20.52
N ARG A 169 47.46 -0.71 -20.98
CA ARG A 169 48.56 0.06 -20.40
C ARG A 169 48.36 1.55 -20.72
N ILE A 170 48.02 2.36 -19.72
CA ILE A 170 48.33 3.79 -19.74
C ILE A 170 49.00 4.19 -18.42
N ASP A 171 50.31 4.39 -18.57
CA ASP A 171 51.26 5.15 -17.76
C ASP A 171 50.62 6.23 -16.86
N SER A 172 50.85 6.13 -15.55
CA SER A 172 50.69 7.25 -14.62
C SER A 172 51.63 7.08 -13.42
N PRO A 173 52.70 7.90 -13.30
CA PRO A 173 53.65 7.81 -12.21
C PRO A 173 53.10 8.37 -10.89
N MET A 174 53.30 7.60 -9.81
CA MET A 174 52.94 7.92 -8.42
C MET A 174 53.80 9.06 -7.84
N PRO A 175 53.21 10.01 -7.10
CA PRO A 175 53.94 10.84 -6.15
C PRO A 175 53.85 10.25 -4.73
N GLY A 176 54.94 9.61 -4.31
CA GLY A 176 55.51 9.59 -2.96
C GLY A 176 54.62 9.28 -1.74
N THR A 177 54.76 8.07 -1.19
CA THR A 177 55.28 7.85 0.18
C THR A 177 55.75 6.39 0.30
N PRO A 178 56.95 6.11 0.81
CA PRO A 178 57.45 4.74 0.97
C PRO A 178 56.87 4.08 2.23
N PRO A 179 56.31 2.85 2.18
CA PRO A 179 56.29 2.00 3.36
C PRO A 179 57.67 1.35 3.49
N THR A 180 58.55 1.99 4.26
CA THR A 180 59.80 1.39 4.72
C THR A 180 59.48 0.14 5.54
N GLY A 181 60.07 -0.98 5.12
CA GLY A 181 59.82 -2.28 5.72
C GLY A 181 60.36 -2.45 7.14
N ALA A 182 59.92 -3.57 7.70
CA ALA A 182 60.62 -4.43 8.64
C ALA A 182 61.12 -3.84 9.98
N ALA A 183 60.49 -4.40 11.02
CA ALA A 183 61.17 -5.10 12.10
C ALA A 183 61.79 -4.30 13.26
N SER A 184 61.28 -4.65 14.45
CA SER A 184 62.03 -4.88 15.70
C SER A 184 62.48 -3.66 16.51
N THR A 185 61.88 -3.46 17.68
CA THR A 185 62.43 -3.95 18.97
C THR A 185 61.75 -3.28 20.17
N VAL A 186 61.24 -4.13 21.07
CA VAL A 186 60.95 -3.87 22.50
C VAL A 186 62.31 -3.65 23.21
N PRO A 187 62.54 -2.70 24.15
CA PRO A 187 62.03 -2.85 25.53
C PRO A 187 61.83 -1.56 26.37
N GLY A 188 61.03 -1.68 27.44
CA GLY A 188 61.05 -0.73 28.55
C GLY A 188 59.84 -0.82 29.49
N ARG A 189 59.94 -1.68 30.51
CA ARG A 189 59.02 -1.77 31.64
C ARG A 189 59.17 -0.56 32.56
N THR A 190 58.06 -0.08 33.13
CA THR A 190 57.98 0.18 34.58
C THR A 190 56.54 0.01 35.05
N ALA A 191 56.40 -0.83 36.08
CA ALA A 191 55.17 -1.20 36.73
C ALA A 191 54.66 -0.09 37.65
N THR A 192 53.34 0.07 37.77
CA THR A 192 52.72 0.33 39.08
C THR A 192 51.27 -0.17 39.09
N GLN A 193 51.11 -1.30 39.76
CA GLN A 193 49.85 -1.86 40.26
C GLN A 193 49.37 -1.01 41.46
N PRO A 194 48.05 -0.75 41.57
CA PRO A 194 47.42 -0.69 42.89
C PRO A 194 46.28 -1.70 43.01
N ALA A 195 46.20 -2.25 44.21
CA ALA A 195 45.42 -3.39 44.62
C ALA A 195 43.96 -3.03 44.98
N ALA A 196 43.05 -3.99 44.78
CA ALA A 196 41.86 -4.16 45.63
C ALA A 196 42.33 -4.82 46.95
N PRO A 197 41.73 -4.57 48.14
CA PRO A 197 40.35 -5.00 48.44
C PRO A 197 39.58 -4.12 49.48
N ASN A 198 38.25 -4.23 49.55
CA ASN A 198 37.53 -4.96 50.61
C ASN A 198 36.03 -4.64 50.59
N VAL A 199 35.25 -5.72 50.74
CA VAL A 199 33.79 -5.74 50.90
C VAL A 199 33.51 -5.60 52.40
N VAL A 200 32.75 -4.57 52.80
CA VAL A 200 32.14 -4.50 54.14
C VAL A 200 30.70 -4.97 54.01
N THR A 201 30.47 -6.19 54.48
CA THR A 201 29.15 -6.78 54.70
C THR A 201 28.50 -6.10 55.90
N GLY A 202 27.28 -5.58 55.68
CA GLY A 202 26.44 -5.01 56.72
C GLY A 202 25.99 -6.05 57.75
N GLU A 203 26.01 -5.58 58.99
CA GLU A 203 25.66 -6.21 60.26
C GLU A 203 24.16 -6.56 60.36
N LYS A 204 23.85 -7.79 60.79
CA LYS A 204 22.57 -8.19 61.39
C LYS A 204 22.81 -9.29 62.42
N ALA A 205 22.83 -8.92 63.70
CA ALA A 205 22.26 -9.63 64.84
C ALA A 205 22.45 -8.75 66.09
#